data_AF-A0A368GJZ2-F1
#
_entry.id   AF-A0A368GJZ2-F1
#
_cell.length_a   1.000
_cell.length_b   1.000
_cell.length_c   1.000
_cell.angle_alpha   90.00
_cell.angle_beta   90.00
_cell.angle_gamma   90.00
#
_symmetry.space_group_name_H-M   'P 1'
#
loop_
_entity.id
_entity.type
_entity.pdbx_description
1 polymer ?
#
loop_
_entity_poly.entity_id
_entity_poly.type
_entity_poly.pdbx_seq_one_letter_code
_entity_poly.pdbx_strand_id
1 'polypeptide(L)'
;MYIFFVYGLSILLLEKLYLNLKDIIPLPLRAAIYVLVCYCWEFSTGLFLKRWDACPWDYESYFHYHFMGLITFEYIPVWYISSIACERFLIRYALQSAWFIQLVLTFFSFPYVFVPLF
;
A
#
# COMPACT_ATOMS: atom_id res chain seq x y z
N MET A 1 -12.41 12.81 -4.64
CA MET A 1 -12.86 11.53 -4.02
C MET A 1 -12.15 10.29 -4.58
N TYR A 2 -11.85 10.21 -5.88
CA TYR A 2 -11.20 9.03 -6.50
C TYR A 2 -9.76 8.77 -6.03
N ILE A 3 -9.03 9.82 -5.63
CA ILE A 3 -7.67 9.75 -5.06
C ILE A 3 -7.60 8.82 -3.84
N PHE A 4 -8.59 8.90 -2.95
CA PHE A 4 -8.64 8.08 -1.74
C PHE A 4 -8.70 6.58 -2.08
N PHE A 5 -9.52 6.21 -3.06
CA PHE A 5 -9.64 4.82 -3.49
C PHE A 5 -8.39 4.33 -4.21
N VAL A 6 -7.77 5.17 -5.05
CA VAL A 6 -6.55 4.80 -5.76
C VAL A 6 -5.41 4.50 -4.78
N TYR A 7 -5.16 5.38 -3.82
CA TYR A 7 -4.10 5.16 -2.83
C TYR A 7 -4.49 4.14 -1.75
N GLY A 8 -5.78 4.04 -1.39
CA GLY A 8 -6.25 3.00 -0.47
C GLY A 8 -6.05 1.59 -1.04
N LEU A 9 -6.39 1.39 -2.32
CA LEU A 9 -6.18 0.13 -3.01
C LEU A 9 -4.70 -0.21 -3.19
N SER A 10 -3.84 0.80 -3.43
CA SER A 10 -2.39 0.54 -3.53
C SER A 10 -1.81 0.06 -2.20
N ILE A 11 -2.27 0.60 -1.07
CA ILE A 11 -1.85 0.15 0.27
C ILE A 11 -2.29 -1.30 0.52
N LEU A 12 -3.52 -1.68 0.16
CA LEU A 12 -3.99 -3.07 0.26
C LEU A 12 -3.15 -4.03 -0.59
N LEU A 13 -2.73 -3.59 -1.77
CA LEU A 13 -1.87 -4.36 -2.65
C LEU A 13 -0.45 -4.51 -2.06
N LEU A 14 0.10 -3.44 -1.47
CA LEU A 14 1.37 -3.48 -0.73
C LEU A 14 1.30 -4.40 0.49
N GLU A 15 0.20 -4.39 1.24
CA GLU A 15 -0.02 -5.30 2.37
C GLU A 15 0.01 -6.77 1.93
N LYS A 16 -0.66 -7.09 0.82
CA LYS A 16 -0.63 -8.45 0.26
C LYS A 16 0.79 -8.84 -0.17
N LEU A 17 1.55 -7.94 -0.78
CA LEU A 17 2.95 -8.18 -1.13
C LEU A 17 3.81 -8.38 0.12
N TYR A 18 3.60 -7.58 1.17
CA TYR A 18 4.30 -7.73 2.44
C TYR A 18 4.10 -9.12 3.03
N LEU A 19 2.85 -9.61 3.10
CA LEU A 19 2.56 -10.93 3.66
C LEU A 19 3.22 -12.08 2.88
N ASN A 20 3.37 -11.95 1.57
CA ASN A 20 3.99 -12.97 0.72
C ASN A 20 5.53 -12.90 0.73
N LEU A 21 6.11 -11.70 0.81
CA LEU A 21 7.56 -11.50 0.62
C LEU A 21 8.33 -11.36 1.92
N LYS A 22 7.67 -11.16 3.07
CA LYS A 22 8.36 -10.84 4.33
C LYS A 22 9.32 -11.90 4.84
N ASP A 23 9.07 -13.15 4.54
CA ASP A 23 9.87 -14.28 5.03
C ASP A 23 10.91 -14.73 3.99
N ILE A 24 10.89 -14.15 2.79
CA ILE A 24 11.73 -14.56 1.65
C ILE A 24 12.79 -13.49 1.33
N ILE A 25 12.40 -12.21 1.34
CA ILE A 25 13.20 -11.12 0.80
C ILE A 25 13.62 -10.13 1.90
N PRO A 26 14.89 -9.69 1.94
CA PRO A 26 15.34 -8.68 2.90
C PRO A 26 14.69 -7.32 2.64
N LEU A 27 14.53 -6.53 3.71
CA LEU A 27 13.85 -5.23 3.70
C LEU A 27 14.25 -4.28 2.54
N PRO A 28 15.54 -4.10 2.18
CA PRO A 28 15.93 -3.16 1.12
C PRO A 28 15.40 -3.56 -0.26
N LEU A 29 15.53 -4.85 -0.60
CA LEU A 29 15.08 -5.37 -1.89
C LEU A 29 13.54 -5.34 -1.97
N ARG A 30 12.87 -5.61 -0.85
CA ARG A 30 11.41 -5.52 -0.76
C ARG A 30 10.91 -4.08 -0.93
N ALA A 31 11.61 -3.10 -0.34
CA ALA A 31 11.30 -1.68 -0.55
C ALA A 31 11.45 -1.27 -2.02
N ALA A 32 12.45 -1.77 -2.73
CA ALA A 32 12.59 -1.52 -4.17
C ALA A 32 11.40 -2.10 -4.97
N ILE A 33 10.94 -3.31 -4.63
CA ILE A 33 9.76 -3.92 -5.24
C ILE A 33 8.50 -3.07 -4.97
N TYR A 34 8.33 -2.55 -3.76
CA TYR A 34 7.20 -1.68 -3.44
C TYR A 34 7.22 -0.40 -4.26
N VAL A 35 8.38 0.23 -4.43
CA VAL A 35 8.50 1.42 -5.29
C VAL A 35 8.10 1.09 -6.72
N LEU A 36 8.60 -0.01 -7.29
CA LEU A 36 8.24 -0.42 -8.66
C LEU A 36 6.72 -0.64 -8.79
N VAL A 37 6.12 -1.30 -7.82
CA VAL A 37 4.67 -1.58 -7.81
C VAL A 37 3.86 -0.30 -7.67
N CYS A 38 4.24 0.61 -6.77
CA CYS A 38 3.60 1.92 -6.61
C CYS A 38 3.66 2.73 -7.90
N TYR A 39 4.82 2.77 -8.55
CA TYR A 39 4.99 3.45 -9.83
C TYR A 39 4.12 2.83 -10.92
N CYS A 40 4.10 1.49 -11.05
CA CYS A 40 3.21 0.81 -12.00
C CYS A 40 1.73 1.10 -11.73
N TRP A 41 1.33 1.16 -10.46
CA TRP A 41 -0.04 1.46 -10.06
C TRP A 41 -0.42 2.91 -10.39
N GLU A 42 0.43 3.87 -10.04
CA GLU A 42 0.24 5.29 -10.31
C GLU A 42 0.18 5.56 -11.83
N PHE A 43 1.04 4.92 -12.61
CA PHE A 43 0.99 4.97 -14.07
C PHE A 43 -0.33 4.43 -14.63
N SER A 44 -0.71 3.23 -14.19
CA SER A 44 -1.89 2.54 -14.72
C SER A 44 -3.17 3.29 -14.39
N THR A 45 -3.29 3.78 -13.16
CA THR A 45 -4.44 4.56 -12.70
C THR A 45 -4.46 5.96 -13.30
N GLY A 46 -3.31 6.61 -13.44
CA GLY A 46 -3.17 7.90 -14.10
C GLY A 46 -3.53 7.84 -15.59
N LEU A 47 -3.05 6.83 -16.32
CA LEU A 47 -3.44 6.61 -17.73
C LEU A 47 -4.94 6.34 -17.87
N PHE A 48 -5.50 5.52 -16.98
CA PHE A 48 -6.92 5.22 -16.98
C PHE A 48 -7.75 6.49 -16.73
N LEU A 49 -7.38 7.30 -15.74
CA LEU A 49 -8.09 8.54 -15.40
C LEU A 49 -7.90 9.65 -16.44
N LYS A 50 -6.73 9.73 -17.08
CA LYS A 50 -6.44 10.68 -18.16
C LYS A 50 -7.35 10.44 -19.38
N ARG A 51 -7.75 9.18 -19.63
CA ARG A 51 -8.71 8.87 -20.70
C ARG A 51 -10.11 9.45 -20.47
N TRP A 52 -10.46 9.76 -19.22
CA TRP A 52 -11.74 10.35 -18.82
C TRP A 52 -11.62 11.82 -18.41
N ASP A 53 -10.49 12.48 -18.70
CA ASP A 53 -10.19 13.86 -18.30
C ASP A 53 -10.35 14.12 -16.79
N ALA A 54 -10.17 13.07 -15.99
CA ALA A 54 -10.37 13.09 -14.53
C ALA A 54 -9.08 12.81 -13.77
N CYS A 55 -7.91 12.96 -14.42
CA CYS A 55 -6.62 12.76 -13.79
C CYS A 55 -6.32 13.93 -12.85
N PRO A 56 -6.12 13.70 -11.55
CA PRO A 56 -5.88 14.78 -10.59
C PRO A 56 -4.39 15.11 -10.45
N TRP A 57 -3.50 14.19 -10.86
CA TRP A 57 -2.05 14.35 -10.82
C TRP A 57 -1.54 14.36 -12.26
N ASP A 58 -1.76 15.47 -12.96
CA ASP A 58 -1.11 15.71 -14.25
C ASP A 58 0.09 16.63 -14.04
N TYR A 59 1.29 16.08 -14.13
CA TYR A 59 2.54 16.82 -13.97
C TYR A 59 3.04 17.41 -15.29
N GLU A 60 2.31 17.21 -16.41
CA GLU A 60 2.66 17.67 -17.77
C GLU A 60 2.94 19.19 -17.88
N SER A 61 2.46 19.99 -16.92
CA SER A 61 2.67 21.46 -16.86
C SER A 61 3.90 21.90 -16.02
N TYR A 62 4.44 21.06 -15.12
CA TYR A 62 5.33 21.53 -14.04
C TYR A 62 6.79 21.07 -14.10
N PHE A 63 7.16 19.96 -14.75
CA PHE A 63 8.58 19.55 -14.84
C PHE A 63 9.01 18.99 -16.20
N HIS A 64 10.31 19.06 -16.45
CA HIS A 64 10.96 18.69 -17.73
C HIS A 64 11.46 17.23 -17.78
N TYR A 65 11.44 16.50 -16.66
CA TYR A 65 11.90 15.10 -16.54
C TYR A 65 10.76 14.14 -16.17
N HIS A 66 9.64 14.25 -16.86
CA HIS A 66 8.51 13.33 -16.71
C HIS A 66 8.51 12.26 -17.79
N PHE A 67 8.26 11.01 -17.41
CA PHE A 67 7.82 10.00 -18.37
C PHE A 67 6.31 10.18 -18.57
N MET A 68 5.92 10.73 -19.73
CA MET A 68 4.52 11.01 -20.11
C MET A 68 3.74 11.96 -19.17
N GLY A 69 4.40 12.77 -18.34
CA GLY A 69 3.72 13.70 -17.42
C GLY A 69 3.09 13.04 -16.18
N LEU A 70 3.24 11.72 -16.03
CA LEU A 70 2.58 10.93 -14.97
C LEU A 70 3.55 10.40 -13.92
N ILE A 71 4.84 10.25 -14.26
CA ILE A 71 5.87 9.69 -13.39
C ILE A 71 7.13 10.54 -13.46
N THR A 72 7.67 10.86 -12.28
CA THR A 72 8.95 11.55 -12.13
C THR A 72 9.94 10.63 -11.41
N PHE A 73 11.02 10.26 -12.10
CA PHE A 73 12.04 9.37 -11.55
C PHE A 73 12.83 10.00 -10.40
N GLU A 74 12.83 11.32 -10.27
CA GLU A 74 13.51 12.05 -9.19
C GLU A 74 12.94 11.74 -7.80
N TYR A 75 11.68 11.30 -7.72
CA TYR A 75 11.05 10.93 -6.46
C TYR A 75 11.34 9.48 -6.03
N ILE A 76 12.06 8.67 -6.82
CA ILE A 76 12.42 7.30 -6.43
C ILE A 76 12.99 7.22 -5.01
N PRO A 77 13.99 8.03 -4.60
CA PRO A 77 14.53 7.96 -3.25
C PRO A 77 13.48 8.32 -2.17
N VAL A 78 12.62 9.29 -2.44
CA VAL A 78 11.53 9.68 -1.53
C VAL A 78 10.53 8.55 -1.38
N TRP A 79 10.11 7.94 -2.49
CA TRP A 79 9.23 6.78 -2.50
C TRP A 79 9.84 5.58 -1.81
N TYR A 80 11.14 5.34 -1.98
CA TYR A 80 11.84 4.24 -1.32
C TYR A 80 11.82 4.38 0.21
N ILE A 81 12.14 5.57 0.72
CA ILE A 81 12.05 5.86 2.17
C ILE A 81 10.61 5.74 2.65
N SER A 82 9.66 6.27 1.87
CA SER A 82 8.23 6.22 2.19
C SER A 82 7.70 4.79 2.23
N SER A 83 8.14 3.91 1.31
CA SER A 83 7.79 2.50 1.29
C SER A 83 8.32 1.75 2.52
N ILE A 84 9.53 2.07 2.99
CA ILE A 84 10.07 1.51 4.24
C ILE A 84 9.24 1.98 5.44
N ALA A 85 8.92 3.27 5.51
CA ALA A 85 8.10 3.83 6.59
C ALA A 85 6.69 3.23 6.58
N CYS A 86 6.07 3.12 5.40
CA CYS A 86 4.76 2.49 5.21
C CYS A 86 4.75 1.05 5.71
N GLU A 87 5.76 0.26 5.38
CA GLU A 87 5.82 -1.11 5.88
C GLU A 87 6.00 -1.18 7.40
N ARG A 88 6.94 -0.41 7.95
CA ARG A 88 7.29 -0.50 9.38
C ARG A 88 6.18 0.04 10.29
N PHE A 89 5.47 1.07 9.84
CA PHE A 89 4.42 1.70 10.62
C PHE A 89 3.05 1.25 10.13
N LEU A 90 2.64 1.63 8.92
CA LEU A 90 1.27 1.42 8.46
C LEU A 90 0.89 -0.06 8.38
N ILE A 91 1.65 -0.88 7.66
CA ILE A 91 1.29 -2.29 7.45
C ILE A 91 1.34 -3.07 8.77
N ARG A 92 2.37 -2.83 9.60
CA ARG A 92 2.48 -3.51 10.90
C ARG A 92 1.37 -3.13 11.87
N TYR A 93 1.05 -1.84 12.00
CA TYR A 93 -0.05 -1.40 12.85
C TYR A 93 -1.40 -1.88 12.31
N ALA A 94 -1.63 -1.80 10.99
CA ALA A 94 -2.86 -2.29 10.38
C ALA A 94 -3.08 -3.79 10.64
N LEU A 95 -2.05 -4.62 10.45
CA LEU A 95 -2.12 -6.05 10.74
C LEU A 95 -2.32 -6.32 12.24
N GLN A 96 -1.66 -5.57 13.12
CA GLN A 96 -1.86 -5.71 14.57
C GLN A 96 -3.29 -5.37 14.99
N SER A 97 -3.84 -4.26 14.46
CA SER A 97 -5.22 -3.86 14.70
C SER A 97 -6.22 -4.88 14.14
N ALA A 98 -5.98 -5.39 12.92
CA ALA A 98 -6.83 -6.42 12.31
C ALA A 98 -6.83 -7.72 13.14
N TRP A 99 -5.66 -8.15 13.61
CA TRP A 99 -5.55 -9.33 14.46
C TRP A 99 -6.26 -9.12 15.81
N PHE A 100 -6.14 -7.94 16.40
CA PHE A 100 -6.86 -7.59 17.62
C PHE A 100 -8.39 -7.58 17.42
N ILE A 101 -8.88 -7.01 16.33
CA ILE A 101 -10.31 -7.03 15.99
C ILE A 101 -10.79 -8.47 15.82
N GLN A 102 -10.03 -9.31 15.10
CA GLN A 102 -10.37 -10.72 14.92
C GLN A 102 -10.42 -11.47 16.25
N LEU A 103 -9.47 -11.22 17.16
CA LEU A 103 -9.45 -11.80 18.50
C LEU A 103 -10.69 -11.41 19.30
N VAL A 104 -11.02 -10.11 19.31
CA VAL A 104 -12.18 -9.56 20.00
C VAL A 104 -13.48 -10.14 19.45
N LEU A 105 -13.63 -10.18 18.12
CA LEU A 105 -14.80 -10.79 17.46
C LEU A 105 -14.94 -12.27 17.79
N THR A 106 -13.84 -13.00 17.87
CA THR A 106 -13.85 -14.43 18.24
C THR A 106 -14.26 -14.61 19.71
N PHE A 107 -13.75 -13.76 20.62
CA PHE A 107 -14.12 -13.78 22.03
C PHE A 107 -15.62 -13.48 22.25
N PHE A 108 -16.17 -12.47 21.56
CA PHE A 108 -17.59 -12.14 21.63
C PHE A 108 -18.49 -13.14 20.89
N SER A 109 -17.98 -13.84 19.88
CA SER A 109 -18.72 -14.87 19.13
C SER A 109 -18.71 -16.25 19.81
N PHE A 110 -17.76 -16.52 20.72
CA PHE A 110 -17.71 -17.73 21.55
C PHE A 110 -17.68 -17.42 23.06
N PRO A 111 -18.78 -16.94 23.67
CA PRO A 111 -18.84 -16.77 25.13
C PRO A 111 -18.89 -18.09 25.92
N TYR A 112 -19.13 -19.24 25.27
CA TYR A 112 -19.63 -20.47 25.92
C TYR A 112 -18.73 -21.71 25.87
N VAL A 113 -17.45 -21.61 25.49
CA VAL A 113 -16.51 -22.77 25.51
C VAL A 113 -15.45 -22.64 26.61
N PHE A 114 -15.77 -21.93 27.69
CA PHE A 114 -15.08 -22.10 28.97
C PHE A 114 -15.94 -22.97 29.88
N VAL A 115 -16.05 -24.26 29.56
CA VAL A 115 -16.38 -25.29 30.56
C VAL A 115 -15.06 -25.62 31.24
N PRO A 116 -14.89 -25.38 32.54
CA PRO A 116 -13.69 -25.80 33.24
C PRO A 116 -13.71 -27.33 33.30
N LEU A 117 -12.77 -27.98 32.62
CA LEU A 117 -12.43 -29.38 32.89
C LEU A 117 -11.37 -29.35 33.99
N PHE A 118 -11.86 -29.64 35.21
CA PHE A 118 -11.19 -30.05 36.46
C PHE A 118 -9.77 -29.55 36.73
#